data_AF-W6UKM0-F1
#
_entry.id   AF-W6UKM0-F1
#
_cell.length_a   1.000
_cell.length_b   1.000
_cell.length_c   1.000
_cell.angle_alpha   90.00
_cell.angle_beta   90.00
_cell.angle_gamma   90.00
#
_symmetry.space_group_name_H-M   'P 1'
#
loop_
_entity.id
_entity.type
_entity.pdbx_description
1 polymer ?
#
loop_
_entity_poly.entity_id
_entity_poly.type
_entity_poly.pdbx_seq_one_letter_code
_entity_poly.pdbx_strand_id
1 'polypeptide(L)'
;MSGFLEAFQKISDIAETNNAGLRPFGIALRRYCLRQRQITECLVTPLSDRLDEWRRTANQMDRDCVKELRKAKSELQRAILEAEKCKKRLRRKEVPSFYVVLSSLSKSKQALAASVVLHLSISYPGRQGRWAQLGQYYGYEFESKLKEF
;
A
#
# COMPACT_ATOMS: atom_id res chain seq x y z
N MET A 1 17.16 -9.47 -27.80
CA MET A 1 17.46 -10.84 -27.30
C MET A 1 17.11 -11.94 -28.32
N SER A 2 15.97 -11.87 -29.01
CA SER A 2 15.53 -12.91 -29.97
C SER A 2 16.57 -13.24 -31.06
N GLY A 3 17.10 -12.25 -31.77
CA GLY A 3 18.06 -12.48 -32.87
C GLY A 3 19.39 -13.13 -32.45
N PHE A 4 19.86 -12.88 -31.22
CA PHE A 4 21.06 -13.52 -30.67
C PHE A 4 20.85 -15.02 -30.46
N LEU A 5 19.73 -15.40 -29.82
CA LEU A 5 19.39 -16.81 -29.60
C LEU A 5 19.04 -17.54 -30.89
N GLU A 6 18.48 -16.85 -31.88
CA GLU A 6 18.24 -17.41 -33.21
C GLU A 6 19.54 -17.73 -33.93
N ALA A 7 20.55 -16.85 -33.88
CA ALA A 7 21.87 -17.13 -34.41
C ALA A 7 22.54 -18.33 -33.71
N PHE A 8 22.44 -18.42 -32.38
CA PHE A 8 22.96 -19.55 -31.61
C PHE A 8 22.23 -20.86 -31.95
N GLN A 9 20.92 -20.81 -32.19
CA GLN A 9 20.16 -21.98 -32.60
C GLN A 9 20.61 -22.47 -33.99
N LYS A 10 20.85 -21.56 -34.95
CA LYS A 10 21.41 -21.92 -36.26
C LYS A 10 22.78 -22.61 -36.15
N ILE A 11 23.67 -22.09 -35.29
CA ILE A 11 24.98 -22.70 -35.02
C ILE A 11 24.82 -24.10 -34.39
N SER A 12 23.88 -24.24 -33.45
CA SER A 12 23.57 -25.53 -32.80
C SER A 12 23.11 -26.58 -33.82
N ASP A 13 22.22 -26.21 -34.73
CA ASP A 13 21.66 -27.11 -35.73
C ASP A 13 22.73 -27.56 -36.76
N ILE A 14 23.64 -26.65 -37.15
CA ILE A 14 24.81 -26.99 -37.99
C ILE A 14 25.76 -27.95 -37.25
N ALA A 15 26.02 -27.72 -35.96
CA ALA A 15 26.92 -28.55 -35.17
C ALA A 15 26.39 -29.99 -34.98
N GLU A 16 25.07 -30.17 -34.90
CA GLU A 16 24.45 -31.50 -34.77
C GLU A 16 24.40 -32.30 -36.07
N THR A 17 24.26 -31.63 -37.20
CA THR A 17 24.20 -32.26 -38.53
C THR A 17 25.58 -32.59 -39.10
N ASN A 18 26.65 -31.97 -38.57
CA ASN A 18 28.02 -32.21 -38.99
C ASN A 18 28.60 -33.51 -38.38
N ASN A 19 29.24 -34.35 -39.20
CA ASN A 19 29.92 -35.59 -38.79
C ASN A 19 31.31 -35.38 -38.16
N ALA A 20 31.74 -34.12 -37.95
CA ALA A 20 33.02 -33.76 -37.35
C ALA A 20 33.08 -33.90 -35.81
N GLY A 21 32.22 -34.71 -35.19
CA GLY A 21 32.22 -34.91 -33.73
C GLY A 21 31.65 -33.74 -32.90
N LEU A 22 31.04 -32.73 -33.54
CA LEU A 22 30.50 -31.53 -32.88
C LEU A 22 29.08 -31.71 -32.29
N ARG A 23 28.47 -32.88 -32.49
CA ARG A 23 27.10 -33.15 -32.05
C ARG A 23 26.86 -32.91 -30.54
N PRO A 24 27.75 -33.31 -29.61
CA PRO A 24 27.56 -33.03 -28.18
C PRO A 24 27.55 -31.53 -27.88
N PHE A 25 28.37 -30.76 -28.60
CA PHE A 25 28.40 -29.30 -28.49
C PHE A 25 27.08 -28.67 -28.98
N GLY A 26 26.57 -29.13 -30.13
CA GLY A 26 25.28 -28.69 -30.67
C GLY A 26 24.12 -28.92 -29.70
N ILE A 27 24.06 -30.11 -29.07
CA ILE A 27 23.04 -30.45 -28.06
C ILE A 27 23.13 -29.54 -26.83
N ALA A 28 24.34 -29.30 -26.34
CA ALA A 28 24.57 -28.39 -25.20
C ALA A 28 24.11 -26.97 -25.53
N LEU A 29 24.40 -26.48 -26.74
CA LEU A 29 24.00 -25.16 -27.20
C LEU A 29 22.48 -25.03 -27.35
N ARG A 30 21.79 -26.04 -27.89
CA ARG A 30 20.32 -26.07 -27.94
C ARG A 30 19.71 -25.98 -26.55
N ARG A 31 20.23 -26.77 -25.60
CA ARG A 31 19.78 -26.73 -24.19
C ARG A 31 19.97 -25.34 -23.57
N TYR A 32 21.10 -24.69 -23.84
CA TYR A 32 21.34 -23.31 -23.42
C TYR A 32 20.29 -22.36 -23.99
N CYS A 33 20.04 -22.41 -25.31
CA CYS A 33 19.05 -21.53 -25.97
C CYS A 33 17.64 -21.69 -25.38
N LEU A 34 17.20 -22.94 -25.17
CA LEU A 34 15.89 -23.22 -24.56
C LEU A 34 15.79 -22.68 -23.13
N ARG A 35 16.82 -22.92 -22.31
CA ARG A 35 16.85 -22.40 -20.94
C ARG A 35 16.84 -20.86 -20.91
N GLN A 36 17.59 -20.22 -21.80
CA GLN A 36 17.64 -18.77 -21.87
C GLN A 36 16.27 -18.17 -22.28
N ARG A 37 15.53 -18.83 -23.18
CA ARG A 37 14.15 -18.44 -23.53
C ARG A 37 13.23 -18.55 -22.32
N GLN A 38 13.26 -19.67 -21.59
CA GLN A 38 12.47 -19.85 -20.38
C GLN A 38 12.78 -18.79 -19.30
N ILE A 39 14.06 -18.48 -19.07
CA ILE A 39 14.44 -17.42 -18.12
C ILE A 39 13.86 -16.07 -18.58
N THR A 40 13.95 -15.77 -19.87
CA THR A 40 13.46 -14.50 -20.40
C THR A 40 11.95 -14.39 -20.29
N GLU A 41 11.22 -15.39 -20.77
CA GLU A 41 9.76 -15.39 -20.88
C GLU A 41 9.05 -15.59 -19.54
N CYS A 42 9.58 -16.47 -18.68
CA CYS A 42 8.91 -16.85 -17.43
C CYS A 42 9.42 -16.09 -16.20
N LEU A 43 10.55 -15.38 -16.29
CA LEU A 43 11.12 -14.64 -15.17
C LEU A 43 11.37 -13.18 -15.51
N VAL A 44 12.19 -12.89 -16.52
CA VAL A 44 12.63 -11.51 -16.81
C VAL A 44 11.45 -10.62 -17.23
N THR A 45 10.67 -11.05 -18.22
CA THR A 45 9.50 -10.30 -18.71
C THR A 45 8.46 -10.09 -17.59
N PRO A 46 7.92 -11.13 -16.92
CA PRO A 46 6.89 -10.92 -15.91
C PRO A 46 7.36 -10.10 -14.72
N LEU A 47 8.62 -10.23 -14.30
CA LEU A 47 9.15 -9.39 -13.22
C LEU A 47 9.30 -7.93 -13.66
N SER A 48 9.73 -7.68 -14.90
CA SER A 48 9.84 -6.32 -15.43
C SER A 48 8.46 -5.65 -15.50
N ASP A 49 7.46 -6.36 -16.02
CA ASP A 49 6.08 -5.86 -16.11
C ASP A 49 5.51 -5.57 -14.71
N ARG A 50 5.75 -6.46 -13.74
CA ARG A 50 5.33 -6.28 -12.34
C ARG A 50 6.00 -5.07 -11.68
N LEU A 51 7.30 -4.87 -11.91
CA LEU A 51 8.02 -3.71 -11.38
C LEU A 51 7.47 -2.40 -11.95
N ASP A 52 7.19 -2.34 -13.24
CA ASP A 52 6.59 -1.16 -13.88
C ASP A 52 5.19 -0.88 -13.34
N GLU A 53 4.37 -1.92 -13.15
CA GLU A 53 3.04 -1.77 -12.58
C GLU A 53 3.07 -1.29 -11.12
N TRP A 54 3.94 -1.87 -10.30
CA TRP A 54 4.14 -1.41 -8.92
C TRP A 54 4.64 0.02 -8.87
N ARG A 55 5.53 0.41 -9.78
CA ARG A 55 6.01 1.80 -9.88
C ARG A 55 4.87 2.75 -10.21
N ARG A 56 3.98 2.40 -11.15
CA ARG A 56 2.79 3.22 -11.46
C ARG A 56 1.85 3.31 -10.26
N THR A 57 1.60 2.19 -9.60
CA THR A 57 0.71 2.11 -8.42
C THR A 57 1.24 2.96 -7.27
N ALA A 58 2.53 2.84 -6.95
CA ALA A 58 3.18 3.64 -5.91
C ALA A 58 3.10 5.15 -6.22
N ASN A 59 3.39 5.56 -7.45
CA ASN A 59 3.27 6.96 -7.86
C ASN A 59 1.83 7.48 -7.75
N GLN A 60 0.84 6.65 -8.05
CA GLN A 60 -0.57 7.01 -7.92
C GLN A 60 -0.98 7.14 -6.44
N MET A 61 -0.56 6.20 -5.60
CA MET A 61 -0.77 6.25 -4.14
C MET A 61 -0.16 7.52 -3.53
N ASP A 62 1.05 7.91 -3.93
CA ASP A 62 1.69 9.14 -3.44
C ASP A 62 0.86 10.38 -3.79
N ARG A 63 0.37 10.46 -5.04
CA ARG A 63 -0.49 11.57 -5.48
C ARG A 63 -1.78 11.63 -4.69
N ASP A 64 -2.42 10.49 -4.47
CA ASP A 64 -3.69 10.43 -3.75
C ASP A 64 -3.50 10.69 -2.25
N CYS A 65 -2.40 10.22 -1.66
CA CYS A 65 -2.00 10.56 -0.30
C CYS A 65 -1.83 12.08 -0.13
N VAL A 66 -1.12 12.75 -1.05
CA VAL A 66 -0.96 14.21 -1.02
C VAL A 66 -2.30 14.94 -1.14
N LYS A 67 -3.22 14.46 -2.00
CA LYS A 67 -4.55 15.04 -2.14
C LYS A 67 -5.38 14.89 -0.86
N GLU A 68 -5.45 13.68 -0.30
CA GLU A 68 -6.21 13.40 0.91
C GLU A 68 -5.64 14.16 2.11
N LEU A 69 -4.31 14.27 2.24
CA LEU A 69 -3.68 15.09 3.28
C LEU A 69 -4.06 16.57 3.17
N ARG A 70 -4.09 17.13 1.95
CA ARG A 70 -4.51 18.53 1.72
C ARG A 70 -5.99 18.73 2.04
N LYS A 71 -6.84 17.76 1.69
CA LYS A 71 -8.27 17.78 2.00
C LYS A 71 -8.51 17.73 3.52
N ALA A 72 -7.89 16.75 4.20
CA ALA A 72 -7.96 16.62 5.66
C ALA A 72 -7.45 17.88 6.38
N LYS A 73 -6.36 18.49 5.89
CA LYS A 73 -5.86 19.76 6.42
C LYS A 73 -6.90 20.88 6.29
N SER A 74 -7.53 20.99 5.12
CA SER A 74 -8.54 22.04 4.86
C SER A 74 -9.80 21.83 5.71
N GLU A 75 -10.23 20.59 5.87
CA GLU A 75 -11.35 20.22 6.74
C GLU A 75 -11.04 20.52 8.21
N LEU A 76 -9.83 20.23 8.67
CA LEU A 76 -9.36 20.57 10.02
C LEU A 76 -9.35 22.08 10.24
N GLN A 77 -8.83 22.86 9.29
CA GLN A 77 -8.85 24.33 9.36
C GLN A 77 -10.28 24.88 9.43
N ARG A 78 -11.20 24.34 8.64
CA ARG A 78 -12.63 24.71 8.70
C ARG A 78 -13.25 24.38 10.06
N ALA A 79 -12.96 23.20 10.61
CA ALA A 79 -13.45 22.80 11.93
C ALA A 79 -12.92 23.70 13.06
N ILE A 80 -11.64 24.11 12.98
CA ILE A 80 -11.04 25.06 13.93
C ILE A 80 -11.78 26.40 13.89
N LEU A 81 -12.03 26.95 12.69
CA LEU A 81 -12.74 28.23 12.54
C LEU A 81 -14.17 28.18 13.09
N GLU A 82 -14.91 27.09 12.83
CA GLU A 82 -16.25 26.91 13.39
C GLU A 82 -16.22 26.77 14.92
N ALA A 83 -15.23 26.04 15.46
CA ALA A 83 -15.05 25.94 16.91
C ALA A 83 -14.74 27.31 17.55
N GLU A 84 -13.92 28.14 16.91
CA GLU A 84 -13.65 29.52 17.36
C GLU A 84 -14.90 30.40 17.33
N LYS A 85 -15.72 30.30 16.28
CA LYS A 85 -17.00 31.01 16.17
C LYS A 85 -17.96 30.60 17.29
N CYS A 86 -18.08 29.30 17.57
CA CYS A 86 -18.85 28.77 18.69
C CYS A 86 -18.31 29.29 20.03
N LYS A 87 -17.00 29.28 20.25
CA LYS A 87 -16.36 29.83 21.45
C LYS A 87 -16.70 31.31 21.65
N LYS A 88 -16.72 32.12 20.58
CA LYS A 88 -17.12 33.54 20.63
C LYS A 88 -18.59 33.71 21.02
N ARG A 89 -19.51 32.89 20.47
CA ARG A 89 -20.95 32.91 20.83
C ARG A 89 -21.19 32.56 22.30
N LEU A 90 -20.47 31.57 22.83
CA LEU A 90 -20.54 31.21 24.26
C LEU A 90 -20.09 32.35 25.18
N ARG A 91 -19.05 33.10 24.80
CA ARG A 91 -18.59 34.29 25.56
C ARG A 91 -19.60 35.43 25.56
N ARG A 92 -20.45 35.53 24.54
CA ARG A 92 -21.53 36.52 24.44
C ARG A 92 -22.80 36.12 25.21
N LYS A 93 -22.81 34.97 25.90
CA LYS A 93 -23.98 34.39 26.60
C LYS A 93 -25.23 34.16 25.71
N GLU A 94 -25.07 34.14 24.38
CA GLU A 94 -26.18 34.03 23.42
C GLU A 94 -26.68 32.57 23.19
N VAL A 95 -26.39 31.60 24.08
CA VAL A 95 -26.93 30.24 23.92
C VAL A 95 -27.18 29.57 25.28
N PRO A 96 -28.39 29.04 25.54
CA PRO A 96 -28.63 28.12 26.63
C PRO A 96 -28.07 26.75 26.23
N SER A 97 -26.93 26.32 26.77
CA SER A 97 -26.47 24.92 26.91
C SER A 97 -24.95 24.78 26.84
N PHE A 98 -24.31 24.92 28.00
CA PHE A 98 -22.92 24.52 28.22
C PHE A 98 -22.75 22.97 28.16
N TYR A 99 -23.83 22.21 28.44
CA TYR A 99 -23.84 20.74 28.46
C TYR A 99 -23.74 20.08 27.08
N VAL A 100 -24.31 20.69 26.03
CA VAL A 100 -24.26 20.12 24.65
C VAL A 100 -22.85 20.24 24.05
N VAL A 101 -22.11 21.29 24.40
CA VAL A 101 -20.74 21.49 23.90
C VAL A 101 -19.76 20.53 24.57
N LEU A 102 -19.87 20.30 25.88
CA LEU A 102 -19.02 19.33 26.58
C LEU A 102 -19.26 17.89 26.11
N SER A 103 -20.52 17.51 25.87
CA SER A 103 -20.84 16.19 25.34
C SER A 103 -20.34 16.00 23.90
N SER A 104 -20.38 17.04 23.06
CA SER A 104 -19.82 17.00 21.70
C SER A 104 -18.28 16.95 21.67
N LEU A 105 -17.62 17.64 22.61
CA LEU A 105 -16.17 17.64 22.74
C LEU A 105 -15.64 16.29 23.27
N SER A 106 -16.36 15.66 24.19
CA SER A 106 -16.08 14.29 24.65
C SER A 106 -16.12 13.30 23.48
N LYS A 107 -17.18 13.33 22.67
CA LYS A 107 -17.32 12.48 21.47
C LYS A 107 -16.23 12.73 20.43
N SER A 108 -15.78 13.97 20.27
CA SER A 108 -14.74 14.32 19.29
C SER A 108 -13.35 13.86 19.72
N LYS A 109 -12.99 14.01 21.01
CA LYS A 109 -11.77 13.41 21.58
C LYS A 109 -11.80 11.90 21.43
N GLN A 110 -12.99 11.33 21.61
CA GLN A 110 -13.18 9.91 21.45
C GLN A 110 -12.98 9.44 19.99
N ALA A 111 -13.50 10.16 19.00
CA ALA A 111 -13.30 9.80 17.60
C ALA A 111 -11.82 9.82 17.19
N LEU A 112 -11.04 10.79 17.69
CA LEU A 112 -9.61 10.90 17.41
C LEU A 112 -8.81 9.74 18.02
N ALA A 113 -9.09 9.37 19.27
CA ALA A 113 -8.44 8.24 19.92
C ALA A 113 -8.69 6.92 19.16
N ALA A 114 -9.93 6.68 18.73
CA ALA A 114 -10.28 5.51 17.93
C ALA A 114 -9.55 5.48 16.57
N SER A 115 -9.43 6.63 15.91
CA SER A 115 -8.73 6.74 14.61
C SER A 115 -7.23 6.43 14.73
N VAL A 116 -6.57 6.93 15.79
CA VAL A 116 -5.16 6.64 16.07
C VAL A 116 -4.94 5.15 16.37
N VAL A 117 -5.81 4.53 17.17
CA VAL A 117 -5.72 3.10 17.50
C VAL A 117 -5.93 2.22 16.27
N LEU A 118 -6.87 2.58 15.39
CA LEU A 118 -7.10 1.88 14.12
C LEU A 118 -5.88 1.96 13.20
N HIS A 119 -5.30 3.15 13.03
CA HIS A 119 -4.10 3.35 12.23
C HIS A 119 -2.90 2.54 12.74
N LEU A 120 -2.70 2.51 14.06
CA LEU A 120 -1.63 1.75 14.70
C LEU A 120 -1.84 0.23 14.60
N SER A 121 -3.09 -0.23 14.62
CA SER A 121 -3.44 -1.64 14.43
C SER A 121 -3.20 -2.12 12.99
N ILE A 122 -3.51 -1.29 12.00
CA ILE A 122 -3.23 -1.57 10.58
C ILE A 122 -1.71 -1.57 10.32
N SER A 123 -0.98 -0.62 10.90
CA SER A 123 0.46 -0.48 10.67
C SER A 123 1.31 -1.53 11.39
N TYR A 124 0.82 -2.09 12.52
CA TYR A 124 1.58 -3.02 13.36
C TYR A 124 0.72 -4.19 13.86
N PRO A 125 0.42 -5.18 12.99
CA PRO A 125 -0.52 -6.27 13.30
C PRO A 125 -0.07 -7.18 14.46
N GLY A 126 1.23 -7.36 14.67
CA GLY A 126 1.78 -8.22 15.74
C GLY A 126 1.68 -7.65 17.17
N ARG A 127 1.04 -6.49 17.38
CA ARG A 127 0.92 -5.82 18.69
C ARG A 127 -0.53 -5.57 19.15
N GLN A 128 -1.50 -6.28 18.58
CA GLN A 128 -2.94 -6.15 18.87
C GLN A 128 -3.31 -6.12 20.36
N GLY A 129 -2.70 -6.98 21.19
CA GLY A 129 -3.00 -7.02 22.64
C GLY A 129 -2.69 -5.72 23.40
N ARG A 130 -1.68 -4.95 22.97
CA ARG A 130 -1.33 -3.67 23.60
C ARG A 130 -2.27 -2.53 23.19
N TRP A 131 -2.84 -2.60 21.99
CA TRP A 131 -3.81 -1.62 21.49
C TRP A 131 -5.17 -1.77 22.18
N ALA A 132 -5.55 -3.00 22.55
CA ALA A 132 -6.75 -3.28 23.35
C ALA A 132 -6.70 -2.67 24.76
N GLN A 133 -5.53 -2.71 25.42
CA GLN A 133 -5.32 -2.04 26.73
C GLN A 133 -5.44 -0.51 26.63
N LEU A 134 -4.95 0.10 25.54
CA LEU A 134 -5.15 1.53 25.29
C LEU A 134 -6.65 1.85 25.07
N GLY A 135 -7.39 0.97 24.39
CA GLY A 135 -8.85 1.08 24.25
C GLY A 135 -9.59 1.10 25.60
N GLN A 136 -9.19 0.26 26.56
CA GLN A 136 -9.77 0.25 27.91
C GLN A 136 -9.46 1.53 28.70
N TYR A 137 -8.26 2.10 28.58
CA TYR A 137 -7.88 3.35 29.27
C TYR A 137 -8.73 4.55 28.82
N TYR A 138 -9.25 4.53 27.58
CA TYR A 138 -10.17 5.54 27.06
C TYR A 138 -11.66 5.11 27.04
N GLY A 139 -11.99 3.92 27.59
CA GLY A 139 -13.37 3.44 27.74
C GLY A 139 -14.03 2.92 26.46
N TYR A 140 -13.32 2.17 25.60
CA TYR A 140 -13.88 1.53 24.39
C TYR A 140 -13.99 0.02 24.50
N GLU A 141 -15.15 -0.53 24.13
CA GLU A 141 -15.29 -1.94 23.73
C GLU A 141 -14.91 -2.08 22.24
N PHE A 142 -13.63 -2.41 22.00
CA PHE A 142 -13.05 -2.53 20.66
C PHE A 142 -13.50 -3.82 19.92
N GLU A 143 -13.97 -4.83 20.64
CA GLU A 143 -14.27 -6.16 20.07
C GLU A 143 -15.49 -6.21 19.13
N SER A 144 -16.43 -5.26 19.25
CA SER A 144 -17.68 -5.33 18.46
C SER A 144 -17.55 -4.77 17.04
N LYS A 145 -16.57 -3.90 16.74
CA LYS A 145 -16.42 -3.28 15.40
C LYS A 145 -15.42 -3.96 14.48
N LEU A 146 -14.55 -4.82 15.01
CA LEU A 146 -13.62 -5.63 14.19
C LEU A 146 -14.28 -6.88 13.58
N LYS A 147 -15.49 -7.25 14.02
CA LYS A 147 -16.26 -8.36 13.44
C LYS A 147 -17.14 -7.95 12.26
N GLU A 148 -17.16 -6.66 11.91
CA GLU A 148 -17.95 -6.09 10.80
C GLU A 148 -17.09 -5.82 9.54
N PHE A 149 -15.80 -6.13 9.57
CA PHE A 149 -14.86 -6.08 8.43
C PHE A 149 -14.14 -7.42 8.31
#